data_AF-A0A034W824-F1
#
_entry.id   AF-A0A034W824-F1
#
_cell.length_a   1.000
_cell.length_b   1.000
_cell.length_c   1.000
_cell.angle_alpha   90.00
_cell.angle_beta   90.00
_cell.angle_gamma   90.00
#
_symmetry.space_group_name_H-M   'P 1'
#
loop_
_entity.id
_entity.type
_entity.pdbx_description
1 polymer ?
#
loop_
_entity_poly.entity_id
_entity_poly.type
_entity_poly.pdbx_seq_one_letter_code
_entity_poly.pdbx_strand_id
1 'polypeptide(L)'
;MDISKNIKFFEACNILQRIQKATSPAAKEKLVRHYYESFQKFRLLFRERVGLTAADREDGGTSFYCILRCLVPREDMSRKAYGLQVSTLGSVYTEVLQLNKDSRDAKLLQARTYNGSSNDFAEILREVLLLRAGNGKGMSDLSLYDVHQMLDTIAEGDRQDTKKILTALAEVATSAEQMWFVRLLL
;
A
#
# COMPACT_ATOMS: atom_id res chain seq x y z
N MET A 1 -0.80 -13.94 -16.54
CA MET A 1 -2.17 -13.93 -15.95
C MET A 1 -2.00 -13.59 -14.48
N ASP A 2 -2.73 -12.62 -13.93
CA ASP A 2 -2.45 -12.13 -12.57
C ASP A 2 -3.73 -11.92 -11.76
N ILE A 3 -3.88 -12.68 -10.67
CA ILE A 3 -5.04 -12.63 -9.79
C ILE A 3 -5.15 -11.28 -9.06
N SER A 4 -4.04 -10.58 -8.84
CA SER A 4 -4.02 -9.30 -8.12
C SER A 4 -4.75 -8.18 -8.86
N LYS A 5 -4.96 -8.31 -10.18
CA LYS A 5 -5.82 -7.41 -10.97
C LYS A 5 -7.28 -7.42 -10.52
N ASN A 6 -7.70 -8.46 -9.81
CA ASN A 6 -9.08 -8.67 -9.35
C ASN A 6 -9.21 -8.44 -7.83
N ILE A 7 -8.18 -7.90 -7.19
CA ILE A 7 -8.18 -7.58 -5.76
C ILE A 7 -8.03 -6.07 -5.65
N LYS A 8 -8.99 -5.39 -5.04
CA LYS A 8 -8.89 -3.95 -4.80
C LYS A 8 -7.87 -3.68 -3.69
N PHE A 9 -7.06 -2.64 -3.84
CA PHE A 9 -6.05 -2.30 -2.85
C PHE A 9 -6.69 -1.92 -1.50
N PHE A 10 -7.84 -1.25 -1.52
CA PHE A 10 -8.65 -0.99 -0.34
C PHE A 10 -8.95 -2.26 0.49
N GLU A 11 -9.25 -3.39 -0.13
CA GLU A 11 -9.49 -4.66 0.58
C GLU A 11 -8.23 -5.18 1.29
N ALA A 12 -7.06 -5.04 0.64
CA ALA A 12 -5.78 -5.36 1.26
C ALA A 12 -5.48 -4.42 2.45
N CYS A 13 -5.70 -3.11 2.28
CA CYS A 13 -5.56 -2.13 3.36
C CYS A 13 -6.47 -2.44 4.56
N ASN A 14 -7.71 -2.87 4.31
CA ASN A 14 -8.67 -3.23 5.37
C ASN A 14 -8.18 -4.40 6.21
N ILE A 15 -7.67 -5.47 5.59
CA ILE A 15 -7.15 -6.61 6.36
C ILE A 15 -5.88 -6.22 7.12
N LEU A 16 -4.97 -5.45 6.51
CA LEU A 16 -3.78 -4.93 7.18
C LEU A 16 -4.15 -4.07 8.41
N GLN A 17 -5.14 -3.20 8.27
CA GLN A 17 -5.64 -2.36 9.35
C GLN A 17 -6.25 -3.16 10.51
N ARG A 18 -7.00 -4.23 10.20
CA ARG A 18 -7.57 -5.13 11.22
C ARG A 18 -6.46 -5.90 11.95
N ILE A 19 -5.46 -6.38 11.21
CA ILE A 19 -4.29 -7.07 11.79
C ILE A 19 -3.49 -6.12 12.68
N GLN A 20 -3.28 -4.87 12.26
CA GLN A 20 -2.58 -3.85 13.05
C GLN A 20 -3.30 -3.60 14.38
N LYS A 21 -4.64 -3.43 14.35
CA LYS A 21 -5.47 -3.15 15.54
C LYS A 21 -5.61 -4.34 16.50
N ALA A 22 -5.41 -5.56 16.03
CA ALA A 22 -5.45 -6.73 16.89
C ALA A 22 -4.30 -6.72 17.91
N THR A 23 -4.64 -6.91 19.19
CA THR A 23 -3.70 -6.74 20.32
C THR A 23 -2.97 -8.03 20.72
N SER A 24 -3.48 -9.20 20.33
CA SER A 24 -2.87 -10.49 20.66
C SER A 24 -2.39 -11.26 19.43
N PRO A 25 -1.34 -12.09 19.55
CA PRO A 25 -0.88 -12.97 18.47
C PRO A 25 -1.99 -13.89 17.93
N ALA A 26 -2.78 -14.50 18.83
CA ALA A 26 -3.89 -15.37 18.44
C ALA A 26 -4.97 -14.64 17.63
N ALA A 27 -5.28 -13.38 17.96
CA ALA A 27 -6.22 -12.57 17.20
C ALA A 27 -5.68 -12.23 15.80
N LYS A 28 -4.38 -11.88 15.70
CA LYS A 28 -3.71 -11.63 14.41
C LYS A 28 -3.70 -12.90 13.55
N GLU A 29 -3.34 -14.05 14.13
CA GLU A 29 -3.35 -15.34 13.45
C GLU A 29 -4.74 -15.68 12.89
N LYS A 30 -5.79 -15.52 13.70
CA LYS A 30 -7.18 -15.76 13.28
C LYS A 30 -7.58 -14.89 12.08
N LEU A 31 -7.21 -13.61 12.09
CA LEU A 31 -7.49 -12.70 10.97
C LEU A 31 -6.76 -13.12 9.69
N VAL A 32 -5.47 -13.43 9.78
CA VAL A 32 -4.66 -13.87 8.63
C VAL A 32 -5.19 -15.20 8.07
N ARG A 33 -5.48 -16.17 8.94
CA ARG A 33 -6.04 -17.47 8.57
C ARG A 33 -7.35 -17.33 7.79
N HIS A 34 -8.30 -16.56 8.34
CA HIS A 34 -9.59 -16.35 7.70
C HIS A 34 -9.48 -15.65 6.33
N TYR A 35 -8.59 -14.67 6.22
CA TYR A 35 -8.33 -14.00 4.96
C TYR A 35 -7.69 -14.96 3.93
N TYR A 36 -6.72 -15.77 4.35
CA TYR A 36 -6.07 -16.77 3.50
C TYR A 36 -7.06 -17.83 2.99
N GLU A 37 -7.93 -18.36 3.86
CA GLU A 37 -8.98 -19.31 3.47
C GLU A 37 -9.95 -18.69 2.44
N SER A 38 -10.32 -17.42 2.63
CA SER A 38 -11.16 -16.68 1.69
C SER A 38 -10.45 -16.47 0.35
N PHE A 39 -9.16 -16.13 0.39
CA PHE A 39 -8.33 -16.01 -0.81
C PHE A 39 -8.22 -17.34 -1.56
N GLN A 40 -8.05 -18.47 -0.87
CA GLN A 40 -7.99 -19.78 -1.52
C GLN A 40 -9.27 -20.10 -2.29
N LYS A 41 -10.44 -19.81 -1.71
CA LYS A 41 -11.73 -19.95 -2.41
C LYS A 41 -11.81 -19.04 -3.63
N PHE A 42 -11.42 -17.77 -3.47
CA PHE A 42 -11.37 -16.81 -4.57
C PHE A 42 -10.42 -17.26 -5.70
N ARG A 43 -9.25 -17.79 -5.34
CA ARG A 43 -8.26 -18.35 -6.28
C ARG A 43 -8.83 -19.50 -7.09
N LEU A 44 -9.56 -20.42 -6.47
CA LEU A 44 -10.20 -21.53 -7.18
C LEU A 44 -11.19 -21.01 -8.24
N LEU A 45 -12.09 -20.09 -7.85
CA LEU A 45 -13.05 -19.48 -8.77
C LEU A 45 -12.38 -18.63 -9.86
N PHE A 46 -11.28 -17.95 -9.54
CA PHE A 46 -10.51 -17.21 -10.52
C PHE A 46 -9.90 -18.16 -11.56
N ARG A 47 -9.24 -19.23 -11.11
CA ARG A 47 -8.61 -20.24 -11.99
C ARG A 47 -9.61 -20.92 -12.90
N GLU A 48 -10.77 -21.30 -12.39
CA GLU A 48 -11.85 -21.88 -13.19
C GLU A 48 -12.31 -20.93 -14.28
N ARG A 49 -12.59 -19.65 -13.94
CA ARG A 49 -13.03 -18.63 -14.92
C ARG A 49 -12.04 -18.37 -16.04
N VAL A 50 -10.75 -18.53 -15.78
CA VAL A 50 -9.68 -18.31 -16.76
C VAL A 50 -9.20 -19.62 -17.41
N GLY A 51 -9.90 -20.73 -17.17
CA GLY A 51 -9.63 -22.03 -17.82
C GLY A 51 -8.42 -22.79 -17.28
N LEU A 52 -7.91 -22.43 -16.09
CA LEU A 52 -6.80 -23.12 -15.45
C LEU A 52 -7.28 -24.33 -14.64
N THR A 53 -6.62 -25.46 -14.87
CA THR A 53 -6.84 -26.74 -14.19
C THR A 53 -5.70 -27.05 -13.21
N ALA A 54 -5.75 -28.20 -12.55
CA ALA A 54 -4.66 -28.69 -11.70
C ALA A 54 -3.46 -29.21 -12.51
N ALA A 55 -3.62 -29.49 -13.82
CA ALA A 55 -2.55 -29.96 -14.68
C ALA A 55 -1.67 -28.80 -15.21
N ASP A 56 -2.18 -27.58 -15.19
CA ASP A 56 -1.45 -26.40 -15.63
C ASP A 56 -0.33 -26.03 -14.66
N ARG A 57 0.84 -25.70 -15.21
CA ARG A 57 2.02 -25.31 -14.43
C ARG A 57 1.74 -24.05 -13.63
N GLU A 58 2.07 -24.08 -12.34
CA GLU A 58 2.04 -22.91 -11.47
C GLU A 58 3.19 -21.95 -11.81
N ASP A 59 2.85 -20.73 -12.22
CA ASP A 59 3.79 -19.62 -12.47
C ASP A 59 3.81 -18.59 -11.32
N GLY A 60 2.99 -18.81 -10.28
CA GLY A 60 2.84 -17.92 -9.14
C GLY A 60 1.88 -16.74 -9.36
N GLY A 61 1.39 -16.50 -10.59
CA GLY A 61 0.50 -15.38 -10.92
C GLY A 61 -0.89 -15.46 -10.29
N THR A 62 -1.27 -16.64 -9.78
CA THR A 62 -2.50 -16.85 -8.99
C THR A 62 -2.25 -17.10 -7.51
N SER A 63 -1.01 -16.99 -7.06
CA SER A 63 -0.62 -17.33 -5.69
C SER A 63 -0.95 -16.21 -4.71
N PHE A 64 -0.89 -16.54 -3.41
CA PHE A 64 -1.07 -15.58 -2.32
C PHE A 64 0.10 -14.58 -2.20
N TYR A 65 1.14 -14.72 -3.02
CA TYR A 65 2.33 -13.88 -2.99
C TYR A 65 2.01 -12.38 -3.10
N CYS A 66 1.02 -12.01 -3.93
CA CYS A 66 0.59 -10.61 -4.07
C CYS A 66 0.11 -9.97 -2.75
N ILE A 67 -0.43 -10.76 -1.82
CA ILE A 67 -0.82 -10.29 -0.48
C ILE A 67 0.34 -10.44 0.50
N LEU A 68 1.12 -11.53 0.42
CA LEU A 68 2.26 -11.77 1.32
C LEU A 68 3.26 -10.62 1.29
N ARG A 69 3.60 -10.12 0.10
CA ARG A 69 4.51 -8.97 -0.03
C ARG A 69 3.97 -7.65 0.54
N CYS A 70 2.68 -7.58 0.87
CA CYS A 70 2.10 -6.48 1.65
C CYS A 70 2.08 -6.76 3.16
N LEU A 71 1.91 -8.02 3.56
CA LEU A 71 1.91 -8.43 4.98
C LEU A 71 3.31 -8.40 5.59
N VAL A 72 4.31 -8.81 4.82
CA VAL A 72 5.71 -8.93 5.22
C VAL A 72 6.61 -8.25 4.18
N PRO A 73 6.50 -6.93 3.98
CA PRO A 73 7.21 -6.22 2.91
C PRO A 73 8.74 -6.35 3.01
N ARG A 74 9.28 -6.53 4.22
CA ARG A 74 10.72 -6.73 4.45
C ARG A 74 11.26 -8.05 3.90
N GLU A 75 10.39 -9.03 3.70
CA GLU A 75 10.74 -10.34 3.13
C GLU A 75 10.53 -10.37 1.61
N ASP A 76 10.13 -9.25 0.99
CA ASP A 76 9.99 -9.15 -0.47
C ASP A 76 11.36 -8.97 -1.14
N MET A 77 12.03 -10.08 -1.41
CA MET A 77 13.34 -10.11 -2.07
C MET A 77 13.27 -9.91 -3.59
N SER A 78 12.07 -9.76 -4.17
CA SER A 78 11.92 -9.56 -5.63
C SER A 78 12.20 -8.13 -6.07
N ARG A 79 12.07 -7.16 -5.15
CA ARG A 79 12.32 -5.74 -5.39
C ARG A 79 13.66 -5.34 -4.81
N LYS A 80 14.33 -4.41 -5.48
CA LYS A 80 15.42 -3.65 -4.86
C LYS A 80 14.88 -2.78 -3.73
N ALA A 81 15.74 -2.44 -2.78
CA ALA A 81 15.39 -1.49 -1.74
C ALA A 81 15.02 -0.13 -2.38
N TYR A 82 13.90 0.46 -1.96
CA TYR A 82 13.44 1.74 -2.53
C TYR A 82 14.39 2.90 -2.23
N GLY A 83 15.23 2.78 -1.18
CA GLY A 83 16.22 3.81 -0.82
C GLY A 83 15.59 5.16 -0.41
N LEU A 84 14.30 5.19 -0.12
CA LEU A 84 13.56 6.42 0.16
C LEU A 84 13.71 6.83 1.63
N GLN A 85 14.19 8.04 1.83
CA GLN A 85 14.18 8.67 3.15
C GLN A 85 12.83 9.34 3.41
N VAL A 86 12.38 9.31 4.67
CA VAL A 86 11.17 10.03 5.14
C VAL A 86 11.18 11.50 4.72
N SER A 87 12.35 12.16 4.78
CA SER A 87 12.52 13.55 4.32
C SER A 87 12.19 13.75 2.83
N THR A 88 12.51 12.76 1.99
CA THR A 88 12.18 12.79 0.56
C THR A 88 10.69 12.63 0.35
N LEU A 89 10.05 11.68 1.04
CA LEU A 89 8.59 11.52 0.99
C LEU A 89 7.87 12.79 1.45
N GLY A 90 8.30 13.39 2.56
CA GLY A 90 7.74 14.64 3.07
C GLY A 90 7.84 15.80 2.08
N SER A 91 9.00 15.95 1.41
CA SER A 91 9.19 16.95 0.36
C SER A 91 8.28 16.71 -0.84
N VAL A 92 8.19 15.46 -1.31
CA VAL A 92 7.33 15.11 -2.45
C VAL A 92 5.87 15.37 -2.11
N TYR A 93 5.38 14.94 -0.95
CA TYR A 93 4.00 15.22 -0.54
C TYR A 93 3.72 16.71 -0.31
N THR A 94 4.71 17.50 0.14
CA THR A 94 4.58 18.96 0.21
C THR A 94 4.31 19.55 -1.18
N GLU A 95 5.01 19.07 -2.21
CA GLU A 95 4.83 19.51 -3.59
C GLU A 95 3.51 19.01 -4.19
N VAL A 96 3.22 17.72 -4.05
CA VAL A 96 2.00 17.06 -4.58
C VAL A 96 0.74 17.71 -4.01
N LEU A 97 0.72 17.99 -2.71
CA LEU A 97 -0.40 18.64 -2.06
C LEU A 97 -0.39 20.17 -2.23
N GLN A 98 0.60 20.73 -2.92
CA GLN A 98 0.78 22.18 -3.07
C GLN A 98 0.72 22.92 -1.72
N LEU A 99 1.42 22.38 -0.73
CA LEU A 99 1.51 22.98 0.60
C LEU A 99 2.44 24.20 0.55
N ASN A 100 2.03 25.28 1.23
CA ASN A 100 2.97 26.34 1.58
C ASN A 100 4.06 25.73 2.49
N LYS A 101 5.34 25.91 2.15
CA LYS A 101 6.49 25.35 2.89
C LYS A 101 6.52 25.76 4.36
N ASP A 102 5.96 26.92 4.69
CA ASP A 102 5.91 27.44 6.06
C ASP A 102 4.65 27.00 6.83
N SER A 103 3.71 26.32 6.16
CA SER A 103 2.49 25.82 6.78
C SER A 103 2.79 24.77 7.86
N ARG A 104 1.86 24.63 8.81
CA ARG A 104 1.92 23.61 9.85
C ARG A 104 2.06 22.20 9.24
N ASP A 105 1.29 21.91 8.19
CA ASP A 105 1.27 20.60 7.55
C ASP A 105 2.58 20.29 6.81
N ALA A 106 3.17 21.27 6.10
CA ALA A 106 4.47 21.08 5.45
C ALA A 106 5.58 20.81 6.48
N LYS A 107 5.61 21.59 7.57
CA LYS A 107 6.56 21.39 8.68
C LYS A 107 6.37 20.03 9.34
N LEU A 108 5.12 19.58 9.46
CA LEU A 108 4.78 18.29 10.01
C LEU A 108 5.28 17.13 9.12
N LEU A 109 5.07 17.21 7.80
CA LEU A 109 5.59 16.23 6.84
C LEU A 109 7.12 16.22 6.75
N GLN A 110 7.79 17.34 7.07
CA GLN A 110 9.25 17.46 7.03
C GLN A 110 9.92 17.22 8.39
N ALA A 111 9.14 17.00 9.45
CA ALA A 111 9.66 16.80 10.79
C ALA A 111 10.49 15.51 10.84
N ARG A 112 11.78 15.62 11.20
CA ARG A 112 12.67 14.46 11.42
C ARG A 112 12.26 13.64 12.64
N THR A 113 11.57 14.28 13.58
CA THR A 113 11.06 13.71 14.83
C THR A 113 9.68 14.29 15.06
N TYR A 114 8.66 13.44 15.09
CA TYR A 114 7.29 13.85 15.41
C TYR A 114 7.00 13.54 16.88
N ASN A 115 6.50 14.52 17.62
CA ASN A 115 6.20 14.38 19.06
C ASN A 115 4.74 13.93 19.34
N GLY A 116 4.06 13.34 18.35
CA GLY A 116 2.72 12.78 18.53
C GLY A 116 2.71 11.31 18.97
N SER A 117 1.51 10.71 19.01
CA SER A 117 1.26 9.39 19.60
C SER A 117 1.91 8.20 18.87
N SER A 118 2.41 8.38 17.64
CA SER A 118 3.28 7.41 16.98
C SER A 118 4.31 8.13 16.10
N ASN A 119 5.56 7.67 16.13
CA ASN A 119 6.63 8.12 15.21
C ASN A 119 6.46 7.54 13.79
N ASP A 120 5.25 7.13 13.39
CA ASP A 120 4.94 6.57 12.07
C ASP A 120 4.61 7.70 11.08
N PHE A 121 5.53 7.96 10.15
CA PHE A 121 5.34 8.96 9.10
C PHE A 121 4.05 8.73 8.29
N ALA A 122 3.64 7.49 8.08
CA ALA A 122 2.45 7.21 7.28
C ALA A 122 1.16 7.71 7.96
N GLU A 123 1.04 7.60 9.29
CA GLU A 123 -0.11 8.15 10.03
C GLU A 123 -0.12 9.67 9.99
N ILE A 124 1.06 10.31 10.10
CA ILE A 124 1.20 11.77 9.97
C ILE A 124 0.69 12.23 8.61
N LEU A 125 1.12 11.54 7.54
CA LEU A 125 0.64 11.81 6.19
C LEU A 125 -0.88 11.65 6.10
N ARG A 126 -1.44 10.58 6.69
CA ARG A 126 -2.89 10.35 6.68
C ARG A 126 -3.66 11.49 7.35
N GLU A 127 -3.17 12.00 8.49
CA GLU A 127 -3.77 13.14 9.19
C GLU A 127 -3.79 14.39 8.30
N VAL A 128 -2.68 14.72 7.64
CA VAL A 128 -2.59 15.85 6.70
C VAL A 128 -3.55 15.67 5.52
N LEU A 129 -3.63 14.47 4.94
CA LEU A 129 -4.52 14.16 3.81
C LEU A 129 -6.00 14.31 4.20
N LEU A 130 -6.40 13.82 5.38
CA LEU A 130 -7.77 13.90 5.88
C LEU A 130 -8.25 15.35 6.04
N LEU A 131 -7.40 16.24 6.56
CA LEU A 131 -7.75 17.64 6.78
C LEU A 131 -7.94 18.43 5.49
N ARG A 132 -7.30 18.02 4.39
CA ARG A 132 -7.30 18.78 3.12
C ARG A 132 -8.26 18.25 2.07
N ALA A 133 -8.32 16.93 1.91
CA ALA A 133 -9.11 16.29 0.85
C ALA A 133 -10.37 15.59 1.37
N GLY A 134 -10.56 15.49 2.69
CA GLY A 134 -11.52 14.58 3.31
C GLY A 134 -11.15 13.11 3.10
N ASN A 135 -12.05 12.18 3.46
CA ASN A 135 -11.97 10.81 2.95
C ASN A 135 -12.29 10.87 1.45
N GLY A 136 -11.30 11.09 0.59
CA GLY A 136 -11.43 11.38 -0.84
C GLY A 136 -12.74 10.91 -1.49
N LYS A 137 -13.41 11.83 -2.19
CA LYS A 137 -14.60 11.56 -3.02
C LYS A 137 -14.33 10.37 -3.97
N GLY A 138 -14.89 9.21 -3.66
CA GLY A 138 -14.92 8.02 -4.54
C GLY A 138 -14.25 6.78 -3.93
N MET A 139 -14.83 5.59 -4.17
CA MET A 139 -14.15 4.33 -3.91
C MET A 139 -12.95 4.26 -4.86
N SER A 140 -11.73 4.29 -4.33
CA SER A 140 -10.52 4.01 -5.11
C SER A 140 -10.70 2.71 -5.88
N ASP A 141 -10.44 2.78 -7.18
CA ASP A 141 -10.53 1.62 -8.07
C ASP A 141 -9.20 0.89 -8.24
N LEU A 142 -8.15 1.34 -7.54
CA LEU A 142 -6.81 0.74 -7.60
C LEU A 142 -6.88 -0.75 -7.31
N SER A 143 -6.42 -1.54 -8.27
CA SER A 143 -6.14 -2.94 -8.01
C SER A 143 -4.82 -3.09 -7.27
N LEU A 144 -4.66 -4.21 -6.59
CA LEU A 144 -3.41 -4.58 -5.95
C LEU A 144 -2.29 -4.77 -6.99
N TYR A 145 -2.65 -5.16 -8.21
CA TYR A 145 -1.73 -5.18 -9.34
C TYR A 145 -1.16 -3.79 -9.64
N ASP A 146 -2.01 -2.76 -9.73
CA ASP A 146 -1.58 -1.39 -10.03
C ASP A 146 -0.62 -0.88 -8.97
N VAL A 147 -0.93 -1.16 -7.69
CA VAL A 147 -0.05 -0.84 -6.57
C VAL A 147 1.30 -1.55 -6.68
N HIS A 148 1.31 -2.84 -7.03
CA HIS A 148 2.56 -3.55 -7.23
C HIS A 148 3.38 -2.96 -8.38
N GLN A 149 2.75 -2.58 -9.50
CA GLN A 149 3.44 -1.91 -10.61
C GLN A 149 4.02 -0.55 -10.21
N MET A 150 3.28 0.23 -9.41
CA MET A 150 3.77 1.48 -8.85
C MET A 150 5.01 1.26 -7.96
N LEU A 151 4.97 0.27 -7.06
CA LEU A 151 6.10 -0.09 -6.21
C LEU A 151 7.29 -0.61 -7.03
N ASP A 152 7.05 -1.46 -8.03
CA ASP A 152 8.10 -1.98 -8.92
C ASP A 152 8.77 -0.82 -9.69
N THR A 153 7.99 0.16 -10.15
CA THR A 153 8.51 1.37 -10.82
C THR A 153 9.38 2.19 -9.88
N ILE A 154 9.00 2.34 -8.60
CA ILE A 154 9.82 3.06 -7.61
C ILE A 154 11.11 2.28 -7.30
N ALA A 155 11.05 0.96 -7.21
CA ALA A 155 12.22 0.12 -6.89
C ALA A 155 13.30 0.16 -7.98
N GLU A 156 12.90 0.33 -9.24
CA GLU A 156 13.82 0.37 -10.39
C GLU A 156 14.10 1.79 -10.91
N GLY A 157 13.27 2.77 -10.52
CA GLY A 157 13.32 4.14 -10.99
C GLY A 157 14.19 5.06 -10.14
N ASP A 158 14.09 6.36 -10.44
CA ASP A 158 14.79 7.42 -9.71
C ASP A 158 13.84 8.27 -8.86
N ARG A 159 14.36 9.37 -8.32
CA ARG A 159 13.56 10.34 -7.54
C ARG A 159 12.44 10.96 -8.37
N GLN A 160 12.64 11.16 -9.67
CA GLN A 160 11.65 11.75 -10.56
C GLN A 160 10.50 10.77 -10.83
N ASP A 161 10.80 9.48 -11.03
CA ASP A 161 9.75 8.46 -11.16
C ASP A 161 8.99 8.27 -9.86
N THR A 162 9.69 8.28 -8.72
CA THR A 162 9.05 8.29 -7.39
C THR A 162 8.07 9.45 -7.25
N LYS A 163 8.48 10.65 -7.65
CA LYS A 163 7.60 11.84 -7.62
C LYS A 163 6.38 11.67 -8.51
N LYS A 164 6.55 11.17 -9.75
CA LYS A 164 5.42 10.92 -10.67
C LYS A 164 4.43 9.92 -10.07
N ILE A 165 4.92 8.80 -9.55
CA ILE A 165 4.07 7.75 -8.95
C ILE A 165 3.32 8.28 -7.74
N LEU A 166 3.98 9.00 -6.82
CA LEU A 166 3.32 9.57 -5.65
C LEU A 166 2.31 10.68 -6.01
N THR A 167 2.56 11.42 -7.10
CA THR A 167 1.59 12.39 -7.63
C THR A 167 0.34 11.67 -8.13
N ALA A 168 0.51 10.67 -8.99
CA ALA A 168 -0.61 9.88 -9.53
C ALA A 168 -1.39 9.17 -8.42
N LEU A 169 -0.68 8.60 -7.43
CA LEU A 169 -1.30 7.95 -6.28
C LEU A 169 -2.16 8.94 -5.48
N ALA A 170 -1.69 10.18 -5.29
CA ALA A 170 -2.43 11.19 -4.54
C ALA A 170 -3.73 11.64 -5.21
N GLU A 171 -3.83 11.51 -6.54
CA GLU A 171 -5.03 11.84 -7.32
C GLU A 171 -6.11 10.76 -7.24
N VAL A 172 -5.73 9.48 -7.07
CA VAL A 172 -6.66 8.34 -7.21
C VAL A 172 -6.89 7.53 -5.93
N ALA A 173 -5.96 7.55 -4.97
CA ALA A 173 -6.02 6.73 -3.77
C ALA A 173 -6.62 7.48 -2.58
N THR A 174 -7.37 6.75 -1.75
CA THR A 174 -7.87 7.29 -0.48
C THR A 174 -6.73 7.60 0.50
N SER A 175 -6.99 8.43 1.51
CA SER A 175 -6.00 8.74 2.56
C SER A 175 -5.49 7.48 3.29
N ALA A 176 -6.37 6.48 3.48
CA ALA A 176 -6.00 5.20 4.07
C ALA A 176 -5.10 4.36 3.15
N GLU A 177 -5.38 4.32 1.84
CA GLU A 177 -4.52 3.63 0.88
C GLU A 177 -3.17 4.31 0.72
N GLN A 178 -3.12 5.64 0.67
CA GLN A 178 -1.85 6.39 0.61
C GLN A 178 -0.98 6.12 1.85
N MET A 179 -1.60 6.07 3.03
CA MET A 179 -0.91 5.67 4.27
C MET A 179 -0.29 4.27 4.13
N TRP A 180 -1.09 3.27 3.72
CA TRP A 180 -0.58 1.91 3.58
C TRP A 180 0.47 1.78 2.49
N PHE A 181 0.32 2.47 1.37
CA PHE A 181 1.32 2.53 0.31
C PHE A 181 2.66 3.07 0.84
N VAL A 182 2.63 4.16 1.61
CA VAL A 182 3.84 4.72 2.23
C VAL A 182 4.46 3.77 3.25
N ARG A 183 3.65 3.02 4.02
CA ARG A 183 4.18 1.95 4.90
C ARG A 183 4.87 0.82 4.11
N LEU A 184 4.47 0.56 2.86
CA LEU A 184 5.14 -0.43 2.02
C LEU A 184 6.47 0.07 1.45
N LEU A 185 6.66 1.39 1.37
CA LEU A 185 7.91 2.03 0.92
C LEU A 185 8.97 2.17 2.01
N LEU A 186 8.58 2.03 3.29
CA LEU A 186 9.41 2.26 4.49
C LEU A 186 9.77 0.94 5.19
#